data_AF-A0A3B4B928-F1
#
_entry.id   AF-A0A3B4B928-F1
#
_cell.length_a   1.000
_cell.length_b   1.000
_cell.length_c   1.000
_cell.angle_alpha   90.00
_cell.angle_beta   90.00
_cell.angle_gamma   90.00
#
_symmetry.space_group_name_H-M   'P 1'
#
loop_
_entity.id
_entity.type
_entity.pdbx_description
1 polymer ?
#
loop_
_entity_poly.entity_id
_entity_poly.type
_entity_poly.pdbx_seq_one_letter_code
_entity_poly.pdbx_strand_id
1 'polypeptide(L)' 'MLMFYSYYKQATLGPCNIPRPTGFWDTRGKAKWDAWSALGNMTREEAMMKYVEDIQLVGHSQKMKAQCMQNNNIA' A
#
# COMPACT_ATOMS: atom_id res chain seq x y z
N MET A 1 -4.07 3.16 0.00
CA MET A 1 -3.15 3.99 -0.81
C MET A 1 -1.70 3.98 -0.34
N LEU A 2 -1.39 4.05 0.97
CA LEU A 2 0.00 4.10 1.45
C LEU A 2 0.85 2.86 1.07
N MET A 3 0.22 1.68 0.96
CA MET A 3 0.89 0.44 0.52
C MET A 3 1.43 0.53 -0.91
N PHE A 4 0.65 1.09 -1.84
CA PHE A 4 1.10 1.29 -3.21
C PHE A 4 2.32 2.22 -3.29
N TYR A 5 2.34 3.24 -2.43
CA TYR A 5 3.49 4.13 -2.31
C TYR A 5 4.72 3.40 -1.75
N SER A 6 4.57 2.59 -0.71
CA SER A 6 5.71 1.86 -0.13
C SER A 6 6.30 0.85 -1.10
N TYR A 7 5.49 0.06 -1.80
CA TYR A 7 5.98 -0.88 -2.82
C TYR A 7 6.66 -0.16 -3.98
N TYR A 8 6.08 0.95 -4.46
CA TYR A 8 6.71 1.76 -5.50
C TYR A 8 8.09 2.26 -5.06
N LYS A 9 8.21 2.77 -3.83
CA LYS A 9 9.49 3.24 -3.28
C LYS A 9 10.48 2.10 -3.10
N GLN A 10 10.06 0.94 -2.62
CA GLN A 10 10.91 -0.25 -2.49
C GLN A 10 11.38 -0.76 -3.86
N ALA A 11 10.50 -0.81 -4.86
CA ALA A 11 10.81 -1.27 -6.20
C ALA A 11 11.70 -0.29 -7.00
N THR A 12 11.76 0.99 -6.62
CA THR A 12 12.55 2.03 -7.33
C THR A 12 13.83 2.42 -6.59
N LEU A 13 13.80 2.49 -5.26
CA LEU A 13 14.93 2.90 -4.42
C LEU A 13 15.52 1.75 -3.60
N GLY A 14 14.80 0.65 -3.43
CA GLY A 14 15.20 -0.43 -2.54
C GLY A 14 14.80 -0.19 -1.07
N PRO A 15 15.44 -0.92 -0.14
CA PRO A 15 15.18 -0.84 1.30
C PRO A 15 15.21 0.58 1.86
N CYS A 16 14.32 0.87 2.81
CA CYS A 16 14.26 2.17 3.46
C CYS A 16 15.55 2.43 4.27
N ASN A 17 16.36 3.36 3.81
CA ASN A 17 17.63 3.78 4.42
C ASN A 17 17.60 5.20 4.97
N ILE A 18 16.45 5.88 4.89
CA ILE A 18 16.28 7.25 5.37
C ILE A 18 15.81 7.27 6.83
N PRO A 19 16.31 8.21 7.66
CA PRO A 19 15.87 8.34 9.04
C PRO A 19 14.39 8.75 9.11
N ARG A 20 13.73 8.33 10.19
CA ARG A 20 12.32 8.64 10.41
C ARG A 20 12.11 10.15 10.58
N PRO A 21 11.11 10.76 9.90
CA PRO A 21 10.81 12.17 10.10
C PRO A 21 10.44 12.45 11.57
N THR A 22 11.16 13.38 12.19
CA THR A 22 11.05 13.76 13.61
C THR A 22 10.00 14.83 13.89
N GLY A 23 9.39 15.42 12.85
CA GLY A 23 8.35 16.44 13.00
C GLY A 23 7.02 15.84 13.46
N PHE A 24 6.58 16.19 14.67
CA PHE A 24 5.28 15.76 15.23
C PHE A 24 4.07 16.16 14.36
N TRP A 25 4.19 17.27 13.62
CA TRP A 25 3.14 17.84 12.77
C TRP A 25 2.99 17.13 11.41
N ASP A 26 4.00 16.36 10.96
CA ASP A 26 3.98 15.67 9.67
C ASP A 26 3.49 14.22 9.80
N THR A 27 2.22 14.08 10.17
CA THR A 27 1.55 12.77 10.32
C THR A 27 1.49 12.01 9.00
N ARG A 28 1.38 12.71 7.86
CA ARG A 28 1.32 12.09 6.53
C ARG A 28 2.67 11.57 6.06
N GLY A 29 3.75 12.35 6.23
CA GLY A 29 5.10 11.92 5.91
C GLY A 29 5.52 10.74 6.79
N LYS A 30 5.19 10.79 8.08
CA LYS A 30 5.39 9.69 9.02
C LYS A 30 4.66 8.41 8.60
N ALA A 31 3.39 8.50 8.18
CA ALA A 31 2.65 7.34 7.72
C ALA A 31 3.24 6.72 6.44
N LYS A 32 3.72 7.55 5.51
CA LYS A 32 4.43 7.08 4.30
C LYS A 32 5.75 6.41 4.64
N TRP A 33 6.52 6.98 5.57
CA TRP A 33 7.79 6.44 6.02
C TRP A 33 7.57 5.12 6.78
N ASP A 34 6.62 5.08 7.71
CA ASP A 34 6.28 3.89 8.50
C ASP A 34 5.87 2.74 7.55
N ALA A 35 5.08 3.01 6.50
CA ALA A 35 4.69 2.01 5.48
C ALA A 35 5.86 1.51 4.62
N TRP A 36 6.84 2.36 4.28
CA TRP A 36 8.02 1.97 3.52
C TRP A 36 9.04 1.23 4.39
N SER A 37 9.29 1.71 5.61
CA SER A 37 10.17 1.05 6.58
C SER A 37 9.67 -0.33 6.98
N ALA A 38 8.35 -0.55 7.01
CA ALA A 38 7.77 -1.86 7.32
C ALA A 38 8.11 -2.95 6.29
N LEU A 39 8.51 -2.59 5.06
CA LEU A 39 8.94 -3.54 4.04
C LEU A 39 10.35 -4.10 4.29
N GLY A 40 11.16 -3.41 5.10
CA GLY A 40 12.50 -3.86 5.49
C GLY A 40 13.39 -4.19 4.28
N ASN A 41 13.88 -5.43 4.25
CA ASN A 41 14.83 -5.92 3.24
C ASN A 41 14.16 -6.55 2.00
N MET A 42 12.87 -6.29 1.77
CA MET A 42 12.15 -6.82 0.61
C MET A 42 12.86 -6.43 -0.70
N THR A 43 13.03 -7.40 -1.59
CA THR A 43 13.66 -7.17 -2.90
C THR A 43 12.75 -6.40 -3.84
N ARG A 44 13.31 -5.86 -4.94
CA ARG A 44 12.54 -5.06 -5.90
C ARG A 44 11.49 -5.92 -6.59
N GLU A 45 11.85 -7.15 -6.90
CA GLU A 45 11.00 -8.16 -7.55
C GLU A 45 9.82 -8.52 -6.65
N GLU A 46 10.07 -8.80 -5.37
CA GLU A 46 9.01 -9.07 -4.39
C GLU A 46 8.07 -7.89 -4.22
N ALA A 47 8.60 -6.66 -4.16
CA ALA A 47 7.79 -5.46 -4.04
C ALA A 47 6.87 -5.25 -5.25
N MET A 48 7.34 -5.55 -6.47
CA MET A 48 6.53 -5.49 -7.69
C MET A 48 5.44 -6.56 -7.71
N MET A 49 5.75 -7.79 -7.31
CA MET A 49 4.75 -8.86 -7.22
C MET A 49 3.63 -8.51 -6.23
N LYS A 50 4.00 -8.08 -5.02
CA LYS A 50 3.06 -7.64 -3.98
C LYS A 50 2.18 -6.48 -4.43
N TYR A 51 2.73 -5.55 -5.21
CA TYR A 51 1.98 -4.43 -5.77
C TYR A 51 0.84 -4.91 -6.69
N VAL A 52 1.13 -5.86 -7.58
CA VAL A 52 0.14 -6.42 -8.51
C VAL A 52 -0.92 -7.24 -7.76
N GLU A 53 -0.48 -8.06 -6.81
CA GLU A 53 -1.36 -8.86 -5.94
C GLU A 53 -2.36 -7.97 -5.19
N ASP A 54 -1.88 -6.89 -4.54
CA ASP A 54 -2.73 -5.96 -3.81
C ASP A 54 -3.72 -5.23 -4.73
N ILE A 55 -3.32 -4.86 -5.96
CA ILE A 55 -4.24 -4.25 -6.95
C ILE A 55 -5.34 -5.23 -7.34
N GLN A 56 -4.99 -6.48 -7.60
CA GLN A 56 -5.97 -7.51 -7.97
C GLN A 56 -6.95 -7.77 -6.82
N LEU A 57 -6.44 -7.86 -5.60
CA LEU A 57 -7.25 -8.04 -4.40
C LEU A 57 -8.22 -6.88 -4.18
N VAL A 58 -7.73 -5.64 -4.28
CA VAL A 58 -8.58 -4.44 -4.14
C VAL A 58 -9.62 -4.39 -5.26
N GLY A 59 -9.23 -4.69 -6.50
CA GLY A 59 -10.16 -4.77 -7.62
C GLY A 59 -11.27 -5.81 -7.41
N HIS A 60 -10.93 -6.98 -6.88
CA HIS A 60 -11.90 -8.03 -6.55
C HIS A 60 -12.80 -7.63 -5.37
N SER A 61 -12.25 -7.02 -4.33
CA SER A 61 -13.00 -6.52 -3.17
C SER A 61 -14.03 -5.46 -3.58
N GLN A 62 -13.68 -4.56 -4.50
CA GLN A 62 -14.61 -3.56 -5.02
C GLN A 62 -15.76 -4.17 -5.82
N LYS A 63 -15.49 -5.20 -6.64
CA LYS A 63 -16.55 -5.94 -7.35
C LYS A 63 -17.52 -6.61 -6.37
N MET A 64 -17.00 -7.22 -5.31
CA MET A 64 -17.83 -7.89 -4.29
C MET A 64 -18.68 -6.89 -3.49
N LYS A 65 -18.12 -5.74 -3.11
CA LYS A 65 -18.89 -4.66 -2.46
C LYS A 65 -19.99 -4.09 -3.36
N ALA A 66 -19.71 -3.91 -4.65
CA ALA A 66 -20.71 -3.45 -5.61
C ALA A 66 -21.86 -4.47 -5.77
N GLN A 67 -21.54 -5.77 -5.83
CA GLN A 67 -22.53 -6.85 -5.88
C GLN A 67 -23.42 -6.89 -4.62
N CYS A 68 -22.81 -6.78 -3.43
CA CYS A 68 -23.57 -6.76 -2.18
C CYS A 68 -24.47 -5.52 -2.05
N MET A 69 -24.03 -4.36 -2.56
CA MET A 69 -24.86 -3.15 -2.56
C MET A 69 -26.02 -3.21 -3.57
N GLN A 70 -25.84 -3.88 -4.71
CA GLN A 70 -26.92 -4.07 -5.69
C GLN A 70 -27.99 -5.06 -5.20
N ASN A 71 -27.61 -6.10 -4.45
CA ASN A 71 -28.56 -7.09 -3.92
C ASN A 71 -29.41 -6.58 -2.74
N ASN A 72 -29.08 -5.43 -2.13
CA ASN A 72 -29.83 -4.84 -1.01
C ASN A 72 -30.86 -3.79 -1.45
N ASN A 73 -31.00 -3.55 -2.76
CA ASN A 73 -31.95 -2.61 -3.35
C ASN A 73 -33.03 -3.32 -4.20
N ILE A 74 -33.16 -4.63 -4.01
CA ILE A 74 -34.23 -5.48 -4.54
C ILE A 74 -34.94 -6.11 -3.33
N ALA A 75 -35.63 -5.27 -2.55
CA ALA A 75 -36.62 -5.64 -1.55
C ALA A 75 -37.74 -4.60 -1.60
#